data_AF-A0AAJ2WKE6-F1
#
_entry.id   AF-A0AAJ2WKE6-F1
#
_cell.length_a   1.000
_cell.length_b   1.000
_cell.length_c   1.000
_cell.angle_alpha   90.00
_cell.angle_beta   90.00
_cell.angle_gamma   90.00
#
_symmetry.space_group_name_H-M   'P 1'
#
loop_
_entity.id
_entity.type
_entity.pdbx_description
1 polymer ?
#
loop_
_entity_poly.entity_id
_entity_poly.type
_entity_poly.pdbx_seq_one_letter_code
_entity_poly.pdbx_strand_id
1 'polypeptide(L)'
;MDDVSHELCQEKISILKEYVSKGEEILSSIEDWENLDLILEERDQLILRLKNMEEHLTGLKGNQVCSSDEKKQIDNLVKLIQDMDQSCIHMIQAEQQKTLQDLKKNQQNQKVADYEISLTPSHGTFLDAKK
;
A
#
# COMPACT_ATOMS: atom_id res chain seq x y z
N MET A 1 -13.64 -37.70 5.16
CA MET A 1 -12.34 -37.08 4.85
C MET A 1 -12.47 -36.01 3.76
N ASP A 2 -13.50 -36.06 2.90
CA ASP A 2 -13.73 -35.04 1.86
C ASP A 2 -14.20 -33.67 2.40
N ASP A 3 -15.00 -33.64 3.46
CA ASP A 3 -15.64 -32.40 3.95
C ASP A 3 -14.62 -31.39 4.53
N VAL A 4 -13.72 -31.87 5.40
CA VAL A 4 -12.65 -31.05 6.02
C VAL A 4 -11.68 -30.50 4.98
N SER A 5 -11.45 -31.24 3.89
CA SER A 5 -10.56 -30.81 2.82
C SER A 5 -11.18 -29.67 2.01
N HIS A 6 -12.46 -29.81 1.68
CA HIS A 6 -13.21 -28.76 0.99
C HIS A 6 -13.30 -27.48 1.82
N GLU A 7 -13.61 -27.58 3.12
CA GLU A 7 -13.65 -26.44 4.05
C GLU A 7 -12.32 -25.65 4.06
N LEU A 8 -11.17 -26.34 4.09
CA LEU A 8 -9.86 -25.69 4.08
C LEU A 8 -9.57 -24.97 2.75
N CYS A 9 -9.98 -25.54 1.61
CA CYS A 9 -9.83 -24.88 0.32
C CYS A 9 -10.72 -23.66 0.18
N GLN A 10 -11.95 -23.73 0.69
CA GLN A 10 -12.85 -22.58 0.76
C GLN A 10 -12.30 -21.49 1.67
N GLU A 11 -11.71 -21.85 2.83
CA GLU A 11 -11.09 -20.87 3.72
C GLU A 11 -9.90 -20.18 3.04
N LYS A 12 -9.04 -20.95 2.33
CA LYS A 12 -7.95 -20.37 1.52
C LYS A 12 -8.45 -19.41 0.46
N ILE A 13 -9.51 -19.76 -0.26
CA ILE A 13 -10.15 -18.88 -1.26
C ILE A 13 -10.69 -17.62 -0.58
N SER A 14 -11.29 -17.74 0.60
CA SER A 14 -11.81 -16.61 1.36
C SER A 14 -10.71 -15.63 1.74
N ILE A 15 -9.59 -16.13 2.28
CA ILE A 15 -8.45 -15.27 2.66
C ILE A 15 -7.87 -14.57 1.42
N LEU A 16 -7.74 -15.27 0.29
CA LEU A 16 -7.25 -14.67 -0.95
C LEU A 16 -8.18 -13.57 -1.47
N LYS A 17 -9.51 -13.74 -1.36
CA LYS A 17 -10.47 -12.70 -1.72
C LYS A 17 -10.38 -11.48 -0.79
N GLU A 18 -10.19 -11.71 0.51
CA GLU A 18 -9.97 -10.64 1.48
C GLU A 18 -8.69 -9.86 1.16
N TYR A 19 -7.63 -10.58 0.77
CA TYR A 19 -6.37 -9.98 0.32
C TYR A 19 -6.56 -9.09 -0.93
N VAL A 20 -7.37 -9.55 -1.90
CA VAL A 20 -7.74 -8.75 -3.08
C VAL A 20 -8.48 -7.48 -2.65
N SER A 21 -9.49 -7.59 -1.78
CA SER A 21 -10.23 -6.40 -1.27
C SER A 21 -9.30 -5.37 -0.66
N LYS A 22 -8.33 -5.80 0.15
CA LYS A 22 -7.33 -4.90 0.74
C LYS A 22 -6.41 -4.28 -0.31
N GLY A 23 -6.09 -5.00 -1.38
CA GLY A 23 -5.41 -4.43 -2.54
C GLY A 23 -6.22 -3.33 -3.23
N GLU A 24 -7.54 -3.50 -3.36
CA GLU A 24 -8.43 -2.47 -3.93
C GLU A 24 -8.53 -1.24 -3.03
N GLU A 25 -8.54 -1.45 -1.70
CA GLU A 25 -8.48 -0.37 -0.71
C GLU A 25 -7.19 0.46 -0.89
N ILE A 26 -6.03 -0.18 -1.07
CA ILE A 26 -4.76 0.53 -1.35
C ILE A 26 -4.85 1.36 -2.64
N LEU A 27 -5.36 0.76 -3.72
CA LEU A 27 -5.48 1.45 -5.00
C LEU A 27 -6.43 2.66 -4.94
N SER A 28 -7.44 2.61 -4.07
CA SER A 28 -8.43 3.69 -3.91
C SER A 28 -8.03 4.76 -2.89
N SER A 29 -7.07 4.47 -2.00
CA SER A 29 -6.65 5.37 -0.90
C SER A 29 -5.16 5.70 -0.91
N ILE A 30 -4.51 5.69 -2.08
CA ILE A 30 -3.06 5.87 -2.23
C ILE A 30 -2.51 7.20 -1.68
N GLU A 31 -3.33 8.24 -1.63
CA GLU A 31 -2.96 9.57 -1.10
C GLU A 31 -3.13 9.67 0.43
N ASP A 32 -3.82 8.72 1.05
CA ASP A 32 -4.04 8.63 2.49
C ASP A 32 -3.00 7.72 3.14
N TRP A 33 -1.81 8.29 3.38
CA TRP A 33 -0.66 7.57 3.92
C TRP A 33 -0.89 6.99 5.31
N GLU A 34 -1.73 7.61 6.14
CA GLU A 34 -2.01 7.12 7.50
C GLU A 34 -2.83 5.82 7.46
N ASN A 35 -3.80 5.75 6.54
CA ASN A 35 -4.61 4.55 6.35
C ASN A 35 -3.83 3.44 5.62
N LEU A 36 -2.87 3.80 4.76
CA LEU A 36 -2.07 2.83 4.01
C LEU A 36 -1.28 1.87 4.90
N ASP A 37 -0.68 2.36 5.98
CA ASP A 37 0.08 1.54 6.93
C ASP A 37 -0.79 0.48 7.61
N LEU A 38 -2.03 0.84 7.99
CA LEU A 38 -3.00 -0.09 8.58
C LEU A 38 -3.43 -1.17 7.59
N ILE A 39 -3.71 -0.79 6.34
CA ILE A 39 -4.12 -1.76 5.30
C ILE A 39 -2.98 -2.74 5.00
N LEU A 40 -1.72 -2.27 5.00
CA LEU A 40 -0.56 -3.14 4.81
C LEU A 40 -0.38 -4.11 5.97
N GLU A 41 -0.57 -3.67 7.22
CA GLU A 41 -0.52 -4.55 8.39
C GLU A 41 -1.60 -5.65 8.32
N GLU A 42 -2.84 -5.30 7.95
CA GLU A 42 -3.92 -6.27 7.76
C GLU A 42 -3.57 -7.30 6.66
N ARG A 43 -2.95 -6.86 5.55
CA ARG A 43 -2.46 -7.76 4.50
C ARG A 43 -1.39 -8.73 5.01
N ASP A 44 -0.47 -8.26 5.85
CA ASP A 44 0.55 -9.12 6.45
C ASP A 44 -0.08 -10.17 7.39
N GLN A 45 -1.12 -9.80 8.15
CA GLN A 45 -1.87 -10.74 8.96
C GLN A 45 -2.57 -11.82 8.11
N LEU A 46 -3.11 -11.47 6.95
CA LEU A 46 -3.72 -12.44 6.02
C LEU A 46 -2.67 -13.42 5.46
N ILE A 47 -1.45 -12.96 5.15
CA ILE A 47 -0.34 -13.83 4.73
C ILE A 47 0.04 -14.80 5.85
N LEU A 48 0.14 -14.31 7.09
CA LEU A 48 0.42 -15.17 8.25
C LEU A 48 -0.66 -16.23 8.43
N ARG A 49 -1.94 -15.85 8.28
CA ARG A 49 -3.06 -16.79 8.34
C ARG A 49 -2.98 -17.86 7.24
N LEU A 50 -2.65 -17.47 6.00
CA LEU A 50 -2.43 -18.40 4.89
C LEU A 50 -1.27 -19.38 5.19
N LYS A 51 -0.13 -18.87 5.69
CA LYS A 51 1.01 -19.71 6.05
C LYS A 51 0.67 -20.73 7.13
N ASN A 52 0.03 -20.28 8.22
CA ASN A 52 -0.38 -21.17 9.31
C ASN A 52 -1.33 -22.27 8.79
N MET A 53 -2.27 -21.90 7.92
CA MET A 53 -3.17 -22.87 7.29
C MET A 53 -2.43 -23.90 6.43
N GLU A 54 -1.45 -23.47 5.62
CA GLU A 54 -0.65 -24.37 4.79
C GLU A 54 0.24 -25.30 5.64
N GLU A 55 0.80 -24.81 6.76
CA GLU A 55 1.56 -25.64 7.69
C GLU A 55 0.70 -26.74 8.33
N HIS A 56 -0.52 -26.39 8.74
CA HIS A 56 -1.50 -27.37 9.24
C HIS A 56 -1.86 -28.42 8.17
N LEU A 57 -2.02 -28.00 6.91
CA LEU A 57 -2.30 -28.88 5.78
C LEU A 57 -1.15 -29.84 5.49
N THR A 58 0.10 -29.37 5.56
CA THR A 58 1.28 -30.20 5.26
C THR A 58 1.49 -31.30 6.30
N GLY A 59 1.05 -31.09 7.54
CA GLY A 59 1.04 -32.10 8.60
C GLY A 59 -0.01 -33.21 8.41
N LEU A 60 -1.11 -32.89 7.73
CA LEU A 60 -2.16 -33.83 7.33
C LEU A 60 -1.78 -34.43 5.96
N LYS A 61 -1.16 -35.62 5.92
CA LYS A 61 -0.72 -36.35 4.71
C LYS A 61 -1.86 -36.66 3.70
N GLY A 62 -2.48 -35.65 3.08
CA GLY A 62 -3.53 -35.76 2.09
C GLY A 62 -3.13 -35.01 0.84
N ASN A 63 -2.61 -35.72 -0.17
CA ASN A 63 -2.08 -35.12 -1.41
C ASN A 63 -3.14 -34.53 -2.36
N GLN A 64 -4.40 -34.38 -1.96
CA GLN A 64 -5.41 -33.75 -2.81
C GLN A 64 -6.57 -33.22 -1.97
N VAL A 65 -6.41 -32.00 -1.48
CA VAL A 65 -7.37 -31.34 -0.59
C VAL A 65 -8.42 -30.55 -1.41
N CYS A 66 -8.00 -29.91 -2.50
CA CYS A 66 -8.88 -29.08 -3.33
C CYS A 66 -9.28 -29.77 -4.63
N SER A 67 -10.53 -29.56 -5.03
CA SER A 67 -11.05 -29.91 -6.35
C SER A 67 -10.34 -29.12 -7.46
N SER A 68 -10.52 -29.56 -8.72
CA SER A 68 -9.92 -28.88 -9.87
C SER A 68 -10.41 -27.44 -10.04
N ASP A 69 -11.69 -27.19 -9.75
CA ASP A 69 -12.28 -25.85 -9.89
C ASP A 69 -11.75 -24.89 -8.82
N GLU A 70 -11.61 -25.38 -7.58
CA GLU A 70 -11.02 -24.59 -6.49
C GLU A 70 -9.56 -24.26 -6.74
N LYS A 71 -8.77 -25.21 -7.27
CA LYS A 71 -7.39 -24.93 -7.66
C LYS A 71 -7.32 -23.83 -8.71
N LYS A 72 -8.15 -23.93 -9.74
CA LYS A 72 -8.23 -22.91 -10.80
C LYS A 72 -8.64 -21.54 -10.22
N GLN A 73 -9.56 -21.52 -9.27
CA GLN A 73 -9.97 -20.30 -8.58
C GLN A 73 -8.82 -19.69 -7.76
N ILE A 74 -8.10 -20.52 -7.00
CA ILE A 74 -6.92 -20.10 -6.24
C ILE A 74 -5.85 -19.53 -7.18
N ASP A 75 -5.53 -20.23 -8.27
CA ASP A 75 -4.52 -19.78 -9.23
C ASP A 75 -4.90 -18.44 -9.87
N ASN A 76 -6.17 -18.26 -10.22
CA ASN A 76 -6.68 -16.99 -10.74
C ASN A 76 -6.58 -15.86 -9.72
N LEU A 77 -6.91 -16.13 -8.45
CA LEU A 77 -6.80 -15.14 -7.37
C LEU A 77 -5.35 -14.77 -7.10
N VAL A 78 -4.43 -15.74 -7.06
CA VAL A 78 -3.00 -15.50 -6.88
C VAL A 78 -2.45 -14.65 -8.02
N LYS A 79 -2.84 -14.94 -9.27
CA LYS A 79 -2.44 -14.13 -10.41
C LYS A 79 -2.97 -12.70 -10.31
N LEU A 80 -4.25 -12.53 -9.96
CA LEU A 80 -4.85 -11.22 -9.76
C LEU A 80 -4.11 -10.42 -8.67
N ILE A 81 -3.79 -11.06 -7.55
CA ILE A 81 -3.02 -10.46 -6.46
C ILE A 81 -1.65 -9.99 -6.96
N GLN A 82 -0.92 -10.81 -7.72
CA GLN A 82 0.37 -10.42 -8.28
C GLN A 82 0.27 -9.20 -9.21
N ASP A 83 -0.73 -9.18 -10.08
CA ASP A 83 -0.96 -8.07 -11.01
C ASP A 83 -1.37 -6.78 -10.25
N MET A 84 -2.19 -6.91 -9.20
CA MET A 84 -2.57 -5.80 -8.33
C MET A 84 -1.39 -5.27 -7.53
N ASP A 85 -0.54 -6.14 -6.98
CA ASP A 85 0.61 -5.74 -6.19
C ASP A 85 1.62 -4.94 -7.02
N GLN A 86 1.85 -5.36 -8.26
CA GLN A 86 2.63 -4.55 -9.20
C GLN A 86 2.00 -3.18 -9.43
N SER A 87 0.68 -3.11 -9.57
CA SER A 87 -0.04 -1.84 -9.74
C SER A 87 0.09 -0.94 -8.51
N CYS A 88 -0.11 -1.49 -7.30
CA CYS A 88 0.07 -0.79 -6.04
C CYS A 88 1.50 -0.25 -5.91
N ILE A 89 2.52 -1.07 -6.16
CA ILE A 89 3.92 -0.66 -6.09
C ILE A 89 4.19 0.53 -7.02
N HIS A 90 3.74 0.46 -8.28
CA HIS A 90 3.93 1.55 -9.22
C HIS A 90 3.23 2.84 -8.77
N MET A 91 2.01 2.75 -8.23
CA MET A 91 1.27 3.90 -7.74
C MET A 91 1.92 4.52 -6.50
N ILE A 92 2.35 3.72 -5.53
CA ILE A 92 3.10 4.19 -4.34
C ILE A 92 4.36 4.93 -4.79
N GLN A 93 5.13 4.35 -5.73
CA GLN A 93 6.35 4.98 -6.24
C GLN A 93 6.06 6.31 -6.97
N ALA A 94 4.98 6.37 -7.75
CA ALA A 94 4.58 7.59 -8.43
C ALA A 94 4.20 8.69 -7.44
N GLU A 95 3.44 8.37 -6.38
CA GLU A 95 3.03 9.34 -5.36
C GLU A 95 4.22 9.82 -4.51
N GLN A 96 5.17 8.93 -4.19
CA GLN A 96 6.44 9.31 -3.55
C GLN A 96 7.23 10.30 -4.42
N GLN A 97 7.31 10.05 -5.73
CA GLN A 97 8.03 10.93 -6.65
C GLN A 97 7.34 12.30 -6.77
N LYS A 98 6.00 12.33 -6.85
CA LYS A 98 5.19 13.56 -6.86
C LYS A 98 5.43 14.38 -5.59
N THR A 99 5.33 13.77 -4.42
CA THR A 99 5.57 14.41 -3.12
C THR A 99 6.96 15.03 -3.04
N LEU A 100 7.99 14.32 -3.52
CA LEU A 100 9.36 14.82 -3.54
C LEU A 100 9.55 16.00 -4.52
N GLN A 101 8.86 16.00 -5.66
CA GLN A 101 8.87 17.13 -6.58
C GLN A 101 8.17 18.36 -5.98
N ASP A 102 7.04 18.16 -5.31
CA ASP A 102 6.29 19.23 -4.65
C ASP A 102 7.10 19.86 -3.51
N LEU A 103 7.80 19.05 -2.71
CA LEU A 103 8.73 19.55 -1.69
C LEU A 103 9.86 20.39 -2.28
N LYS A 104 10.47 19.94 -3.40
CA LYS A 104 11.52 20.72 -4.09
C LYS A 104 10.99 22.05 -4.61
N LYS A 105 9.80 22.04 -5.22
CA LYS A 105 9.14 23.25 -5.71
C LYS A 105 8.82 24.20 -4.56
N ASN A 106 8.31 23.69 -3.45
CA ASN A 106 8.01 24.49 -2.27
C ASN A 106 9.30 25.12 -1.69
N GLN A 107 10.38 24.35 -1.57
CA GLN A 107 11.67 24.87 -1.12
C GLN A 107 12.22 25.96 -2.06
N GLN A 108 12.04 25.80 -3.38
CA GLN A 108 12.43 26.83 -4.34
C GLN A 108 11.58 28.09 -4.20
N ASN A 109 10.27 27.95 -4.04
CA ASN A 109 9.36 29.07 -3.83
C ASN A 109 9.67 29.83 -2.54
N GLN A 110 9.98 29.12 -1.44
CA GLN A 110 10.42 29.73 -0.19
C GLN A 110 11.70 30.53 -0.39
N LYS A 111 12.70 29.99 -1.09
CA LYS A 111 13.93 30.73 -1.40
C LYS A 111 13.63 32.00 -2.19
N VAL A 112 12.76 31.93 -3.21
CA VAL A 112 12.39 33.12 -4.01
C VAL A 112 11.67 34.15 -3.14
N ALA A 113 10.73 33.73 -2.29
CA ALA A 113 10.04 34.61 -1.36
C ALA A 113 11.02 35.26 -0.35
N ASP A 114 11.96 34.49 0.20
CA ASP A 114 13.00 35.01 1.09
C ASP A 114 13.92 36.02 0.39
N TYR A 115 14.26 35.78 -0.89
CA TYR A 115 14.98 36.74 -1.72
C TYR A 115 14.17 38.03 -1.94
N GLU A 116 12.88 37.94 -2.25
CA GLU A 116 11.99 39.11 -2.39
C GLU A 116 11.87 39.89 -1.08
N ILE A 117 11.74 39.21 0.06
CA ILE A 117 11.72 39.83 1.40
C ILE A 117 13.05 40.52 1.71
N SER A 118 14.18 39.92 1.34
CA SER A 118 15.51 40.52 1.52
C SER A 118 15.76 41.75 0.62
N LEU A 119 15.05 41.83 -0.51
CA LEU A 119 15.12 42.93 -1.48
C LEU A 119 14.11 44.05 -1.17
N THR A 120 13.04 43.78 -0.42
CA THR A 120 12.20 44.85 0.12
C THR A 120 12.99 45.59 1.19
N PRO A 121 13.38 46.87 0.96
CA PRO A 121 14.03 47.64 2.00
C PRO A 121 13.02 47.77 3.14
N SER A 122 13.39 47.34 4.34
CA SER A 122 12.70 47.78 5.55
C SER A 122 12.77 49.31 5.57
N HIS A 123 11.70 49.96 5.10
CA HIS A 123 11.50 51.40 5.25
C HIS A 123 11.13 51.66 6.72
N GLY A 124 12.13 51.49 7.58
CA GLY A 124 12.06 51.74 9.01
C GLY A 124 13.41 52.22 9.48
N THR A 125 13.45 53.47 9.94
CA THR A 125 14.56 54.13 10.65
C THR A 125 15.83 54.45 9.85
N PHE A 126 15.69 55.35 8.87
CA PHE A 126 16.79 56.24 8.45
C PHE A 126 16.32 57.71 8.47
N LEU A 127 15.75 58.15 9.60
CA LEU A 127 15.41 59.55 9.87
C LEU A 127 15.80 59.95 11.29
N ASP A 128 17.00 59.57 11.75
CA ASP A 128 17.54 60.14 13.00
C ASP A 128 19.08 60.27 13.00
N ALA A 129 19.64 60.82 11.93
CA ALA A 129 21.04 61.22 11.91
C ALA A 129 21.25 62.45 11.02
N LYS A 130 21.20 63.63 11.66
CA LYS A 130 21.50 65.02 11.23
C LYS A 130 20.22 65.87 11.31
N LYS A 131 20.10 66.85 12.20
CA LYS A 131 21.08 67.81 12.73
C LYS A 131 20.58 68.39 14.04
#